data_AF-A0A367U890-F1
#
_entry.id   AF-A0A367U890-F1
#
_cell.length_a   1.000
_cell.length_b   1.000
_cell.length_c   1.000
_cell.angle_alpha   90.00
_cell.angle_beta   90.00
_cell.angle_gamma   90.00
#
_symmetry.space_group_name_H-M   'P 1'
#
loop_
_entity.id
_entity.type
_entity.pdbx_description
1 polymer ?
#
loop_
_entity_poly.entity_id
_entity_poly.type
_entity_poly.pdbx_seq_one_letter_code
_entity_poly.pdbx_strand_id
1 'polypeptide(L)'
;MIDRTANLTDSQPFEWLPLTEPYTALNGLTVVPVSNQTELMSLGIHFNNALKNLHREFSYECTLGVMQIVKILGCDDRVLHCASIRCHKNEAFAEAFRAYANINESTNVSDALEEWLESVNAGEIPSSLHLGKSSFVTVEHIPSALPRI
;
A
#
# COMPACT_ATOMS: atom_id res chain seq x y z
N MET A 1 31.23 2.27 -11.75
CA MET A 1 30.54 3.05 -10.71
C MET A 1 29.43 3.78 -11.45
N ILE A 2 28.21 3.24 -11.46
CA ILE A 2 27.11 3.82 -12.23
C ILE A 2 26.58 5.02 -11.45
N ASP A 3 26.63 6.17 -12.09
CA ASP A 3 26.22 7.47 -11.58
C ASP A 3 24.72 7.43 -11.26
N ARG A 4 24.36 7.38 -9.97
CA ARG A 4 22.97 7.27 -9.48
C ARG A 4 22.29 8.63 -9.29
N THR A 5 22.90 9.71 -9.77
CA THR A 5 22.27 11.04 -9.85
C THR A 5 21.65 11.25 -11.22
N ALA A 6 20.70 10.38 -11.59
CA ALA A 6 19.69 10.82 -12.54
C ALA A 6 18.90 11.93 -11.83
N ASN A 7 19.08 13.17 -12.27
CA ASN A 7 18.27 14.32 -11.90
C ASN A 7 16.79 13.94 -12.04
N LEU A 8 16.17 13.55 -10.93
CA LEU A 8 14.72 13.57 -10.77
C LEU A 8 14.31 15.05 -10.73
N THR A 9 14.35 15.68 -11.90
CA THR A 9 13.69 16.96 -12.19
C THR A 9 12.29 16.96 -11.56
N ASP A 10 11.75 18.13 -11.21
CA ASP A 10 10.40 18.35 -10.67
C ASP A 10 9.29 17.81 -11.59
N SER A 11 9.26 16.49 -11.70
CA SER A 11 8.38 15.65 -12.48
C SER A 11 7.21 15.28 -11.60
N GLN A 12 6.03 15.20 -12.23
CA GLN A 12 4.73 15.01 -11.59
C GLN A 12 4.77 13.99 -10.43
N PRO A 13 3.97 14.21 -9.37
CA PRO A 13 3.89 13.28 -8.25
C PRO A 13 3.52 11.88 -8.75
N PHE A 14 4.16 10.85 -8.20
CA PHE A 14 3.86 9.46 -8.57
C PHE A 14 2.44 9.07 -8.13
N GLU A 15 1.78 8.27 -8.98
CA GLU A 15 0.51 7.59 -8.71
C GLU A 15 0.67 6.10 -9.06
N TRP A 16 0.00 5.22 -8.33
CA TRP A 16 0.04 3.78 -8.55
C TRP A 16 -1.33 3.15 -8.29
N LEU A 17 -1.56 1.97 -8.88
CA LEU A 17 -2.78 1.21 -8.64
C LEU A 17 -2.76 0.66 -7.20
N PRO A 18 -3.80 0.91 -6.39
CA PRO A 18 -3.90 0.32 -5.05
C PRO A 18 -4.15 -1.19 -5.13
N LEU A 19 -3.75 -1.94 -4.11
CA LEU A 19 -3.99 -3.38 -4.04
C LEU A 19 -5.49 -3.73 -4.05
N THR A 20 -6.29 -3.03 -3.25
CA THR A 20 -7.75 -3.24 -3.12
C THR A 20 -8.47 -1.88 -3.07
N GLU A 21 -9.80 -1.91 -3.10
CA GLU A 21 -10.62 -0.81 -2.57
C GLU A 21 -10.48 -0.72 -1.03
N PRO A 22 -10.92 0.38 -0.38
CA PRO A 22 -11.03 0.45 1.06
C PRO A 22 -11.83 -0.72 1.65
N TYR A 23 -11.36 -1.26 2.77
CA TYR A 23 -11.98 -2.40 3.45
C TYR A 23 -12.22 -2.08 4.92
N THR A 24 -13.42 -2.36 5.43
CA THR A 24 -13.75 -2.21 6.85
C THR A 24 -13.78 -3.58 7.51
N ALA A 25 -12.88 -3.78 8.48
CA ALA A 25 -12.77 -4.99 9.27
C ALA A 25 -13.95 -5.14 10.25
N LEU A 26 -14.13 -6.34 10.81
CA LEU A 26 -15.20 -6.63 11.78
C LEU A 26 -15.15 -5.76 13.04
N ASN A 27 -13.97 -5.29 13.41
CA ASN A 27 -13.80 -4.39 14.56
C ASN A 27 -14.13 -2.91 14.25
N GLY A 28 -14.59 -2.61 13.03
CA GLY A 28 -15.03 -1.29 12.60
C GLY A 28 -13.90 -0.38 12.09
N LEU A 29 -12.65 -0.82 12.12
CA LEU A 29 -11.54 -0.07 11.54
C LEU A 29 -11.48 -0.26 10.03
N THR A 30 -11.08 0.79 9.32
CA THR A 30 -11.00 0.75 7.85
C THR A 30 -9.55 0.77 7.38
N VAL A 31 -9.15 -0.26 6.62
CA VAL A 31 -7.87 -0.34 5.91
C VAL A 31 -8.03 0.32 4.54
N VAL A 32 -7.23 1.35 4.28
CA VAL A 32 -7.29 2.15 3.05
C VAL A 32 -5.92 2.10 2.35
N PRO A 33 -5.84 1.53 1.14
CA PRO A 33 -4.63 1.62 0.33
C PRO A 33 -4.31 3.07 -0.06
N VAL A 34 -3.03 3.43 0.08
CA VAL A 34 -2.49 4.70 -0.40
C VAL A 34 -2.07 4.51 -1.84
N SER A 35 -2.45 5.43 -2.73
CA SER A 35 -2.26 5.30 -4.18
C SER A 35 -1.45 6.44 -4.81
N ASN A 36 -1.01 7.42 -4.02
CA ASN A 36 -0.30 8.59 -4.55
C ASN A 36 0.76 9.13 -3.57
N GLN A 37 1.78 9.77 -4.14
CA GLN A 37 2.91 10.32 -3.41
C GLN A 37 2.52 11.41 -2.40
N THR A 38 1.55 12.25 -2.74
CA THR A 38 1.11 13.37 -1.89
C THR A 38 0.53 12.87 -0.57
N GLU A 39 -0.30 11.83 -0.63
CA GLU A 39 -0.87 11.19 0.54
C GLU A 39 0.19 10.46 1.36
N LEU A 40 1.13 9.75 0.70
CA LEU A 40 2.25 9.10 1.38
C LEU A 40 3.11 10.11 2.16
N MET A 41 3.42 11.25 1.55
CA MET A 41 4.13 12.34 2.23
C MET A 41 3.32 12.88 3.42
N SER A 42 2.01 13.06 3.24
CA SER A 42 1.11 13.54 4.29
C SER A 42 1.06 12.59 5.49
N LEU A 43 1.05 11.27 5.26
CA LEU A 43 1.17 10.26 6.32
C LEU A 43 2.51 10.37 7.05
N GLY A 44 3.61 10.60 6.33
CA GLY A 44 4.92 10.79 6.93
C GLY A 44 5.00 12.01 7.84
N ILE A 45 4.34 13.10 7.46
CA ILE A 45 4.22 14.32 8.27
C ILE A 45 3.34 14.03 9.49
N HIS A 46 2.16 13.42 9.30
CA HIS A 46 1.21 13.08 10.36
C HIS A 46 1.84 12.23 11.47
N PHE A 47 2.56 11.17 11.09
CA PHE A 47 3.24 10.30 12.05
C PHE A 47 4.63 10.80 12.45
N ASN A 48 5.10 11.91 11.89
CA ASN A 48 6.47 12.41 12.06
C ASN A 48 7.53 11.29 11.94
N ASN A 49 7.50 10.57 10.81
CA ASN A 49 8.37 9.41 10.55
C ASN A 49 9.25 9.60 9.30
N ALA A 50 9.99 8.57 8.89
CA ALA A 50 10.89 8.63 7.75
C ALA A 50 10.19 8.83 6.39
N LEU A 51 8.90 8.46 6.27
CA LEU A 51 8.15 8.61 5.01
C LEU A 51 8.12 10.06 4.54
N LYS A 52 8.13 11.06 5.44
CA LYS A 52 8.16 12.47 5.01
C LYS A 52 9.40 12.82 4.18
N ASN A 53 10.52 12.13 4.41
CA ASN A 53 11.77 12.32 3.68
C ASN A 53 11.98 11.27 2.57
N LEU A 54 11.44 10.06 2.74
CA LEU A 54 11.62 8.93 1.81
C LEU A 54 10.44 8.72 0.86
N HIS A 55 9.42 9.58 0.89
CA HIS A 55 8.20 9.42 0.11
C HIS A 55 8.47 9.24 -1.39
N ARG A 56 9.48 9.89 -1.99
CA ARG A 56 9.82 9.69 -3.41
C ARG A 56 10.30 8.27 -3.71
N GLU A 57 11.21 7.75 -2.90
CA GLU A 57 11.75 6.39 -3.05
C GLU A 57 10.65 5.35 -2.86
N PHE A 58 9.83 5.51 -1.83
CA PHE A 58 8.73 4.58 -1.53
C PHE A 58 7.63 4.65 -2.57
N SER A 59 7.34 5.85 -3.10
CA SER A 59 6.38 5.98 -4.21
C SER A 59 6.88 5.26 -5.45
N TYR A 60 8.19 5.37 -5.76
CA TYR A 60 8.79 4.63 -6.86
C TYR A 60 8.67 3.11 -6.65
N GLU A 61 8.96 2.59 -5.45
CA GLU A 61 8.72 1.16 -5.14
C GLU A 61 7.26 0.74 -5.30
N CYS A 62 6.30 1.59 -4.90
CA CYS A 62 4.88 1.33 -5.09
C CYS A 62 4.50 1.28 -6.57
N THR A 63 5.02 2.19 -7.40
CA THR A 63 4.79 2.20 -8.85
C THR A 63 5.36 0.97 -9.55
N LEU A 64 6.46 0.41 -9.03
CA LEU A 64 7.05 -0.82 -9.54
C LEU A 64 6.36 -2.08 -9.00
N GLY A 65 5.35 -1.95 -8.12
CA GLY A 65 4.71 -3.08 -7.46
C GLY A 65 5.61 -3.81 -6.48
N VAL A 66 6.72 -3.22 -6.05
CA VAL A 66 7.66 -3.81 -5.09
C VAL A 66 7.08 -3.79 -3.66
N MET A 67 6.21 -2.83 -3.38
CA MET A 67 5.46 -2.73 -2.14
C MET A 67 4.09 -2.06 -2.38
N GLN A 68 3.25 -2.09 -1.35
CA GLN A 68 2.05 -1.28 -1.21
C GLN A 68 2.07 -0.59 0.16
N ILE A 69 1.39 0.53 0.29
CA ILE A 69 1.23 1.23 1.58
C ILE A 69 -0.25 1.30 1.90
N VAL A 70 -0.61 1.02 3.15
CA VAL A 70 -1.96 1.20 3.66
C VAL A 70 -1.95 2.14 4.86
N LYS A 71 -3.06 2.86 5.04
CA LYS A 71 -3.39 3.57 6.27
C LYS A 71 -4.61 2.92 6.92
N ILE A 72 -4.71 2.99 8.24
CA ILE A 72 -5.82 2.44 9.01
C ILE A 72 -6.55 3.60 9.69
N LEU A 73 -7.85 3.68 9.45
CA LEU A 73 -8.74 4.72 9.94
C LEU A 73 -9.59 4.20 11.09
N GLY A 74 -9.81 5.05 12.09
CA GLY A 74 -10.83 4.86 13.13
C GLY A 74 -12.22 5.20 12.63
N CYS A 75 -13.23 4.97 13.48
CA CYS A 75 -14.63 5.27 13.19
C CYS A 75 -14.93 6.76 12.95
N ASP A 76 -14.00 7.65 13.31
CA ASP A 76 -14.05 9.10 13.14
C ASP A 76 -13.21 9.59 11.93
N ASP A 77 -12.85 8.68 11.01
CA ASP A 77 -11.97 8.91 9.87
C ASP A 77 -10.54 9.37 10.25
N ARG A 78 -10.18 9.28 11.53
CA ARG A 78 -8.83 9.64 11.97
C ARG A 78 -7.84 8.56 11.56
N VAL A 79 -6.70 8.97 11.00
CA VAL A 79 -5.58 8.07 10.73
C VAL A 79 -4.94 7.61 12.04
N LEU A 80 -5.10 6.32 12.35
CA LEU A 80 -4.56 5.69 13.55
C LEU A 80 -3.20 5.04 13.29
N HIS A 81 -2.99 4.50 12.08
CA HIS A 81 -1.81 3.72 11.74
C HIS A 81 -1.46 3.76 10.24
N CYS A 82 -0.21 3.42 9.88
CA CYS A 82 0.20 3.09 8.52
C CYS A 82 1.10 1.84 8.48
N ALA A 83 1.00 1.05 7.41
CA ALA A 83 1.81 -0.15 7.22
C ALA A 83 2.30 -0.30 5.78
N SER A 84 3.45 -0.95 5.62
CA SER A 84 3.98 -1.38 4.32
C SER A 84 3.71 -2.85 4.08
N ILE A 85 3.19 -3.16 2.89
CA ILE A 85 2.81 -4.51 2.47
C ILE A 85 3.72 -4.96 1.33
N ARG A 86 4.18 -6.20 1.37
CA ARG A 86 4.97 -6.82 0.31
C ARG A 86 4.40 -8.17 -0.09
N CYS A 87 4.82 -8.66 -1.26
CA CYS A 87 4.52 -10.00 -1.73
C CYS A 87 5.68 -10.96 -1.41
N HIS A 88 5.35 -12.14 -0.89
CA HIS A 88 6.26 -13.27 -0.80
C HIS A 88 5.53 -14.55 -1.20
N LYS A 89 6.06 -15.30 -2.17
CA LYS A 89 5.49 -16.59 -2.61
C LYS A 89 3.99 -16.53 -2.95
N ASN A 90 3.54 -15.44 -3.58
CA ASN A 90 2.13 -15.16 -3.93
C ASN A 90 1.22 -14.83 -2.75
N GLU A 91 1.78 -14.46 -1.60
CA GLU A 91 1.04 -13.99 -0.44
C GLU A 91 1.47 -12.56 -0.09
N ALA A 92 0.50 -11.73 0.28
CA ALA A 92 0.73 -10.40 0.84
C ALA A 92 1.01 -10.51 2.35
N PHE A 93 1.98 -9.75 2.85
CA PHE A 93 2.30 -9.65 4.27
C PHE A 93 2.76 -8.23 4.65
N ALA A 94 2.55 -7.85 5.90
CA ALA A 94 2.99 -6.56 6.43
C ALA A 94 4.42 -6.62 6.98
N GLU A 95 5.28 -5.67 6.60
CA GLU A 95 6.69 -5.59 7.05
C GLU A 95 6.93 -4.60 8.19
N ALA A 96 6.25 -3.46 8.18
CA ALA A 96 6.54 -2.36 9.10
C ALA A 96 5.27 -1.72 9.63
N PHE A 97 5.29 -1.41 10.93
CA PHE A 97 4.15 -0.91 11.68
C PHE A 97 4.52 0.40 12.38
N ARG A 98 3.74 1.45 12.16
CA ARG A 98 3.80 2.64 13.03
C ARG A 98 2.40 3.10 13.42
N ALA A 99 2.11 2.97 14.71
CA ALA A 99 0.95 3.54 15.38
C ALA A 99 1.29 4.93 15.95
N TYR A 100 0.27 5.73 16.19
CA TYR A 100 0.40 6.87 17.09
C TYR A 100 0.74 6.38 18.52
N ALA A 101 1.79 6.94 19.14
CA ALA A 101 2.34 6.45 20.41
C ALA A 101 1.35 6.50 21.62
N ASN A 102 0.27 7.27 21.50
CA ASN A 102 -0.71 7.48 22.59
C ASN A 102 -2.07 6.82 22.33
N ILE A 103 -2.18 5.94 21.33
CA ILE A 103 -3.41 5.21 21.08
C ILE A 103 -3.35 3.90 21.88
N ASN A 104 -4.16 3.80 22.94
CA ASN A 104 -4.37 2.57 23.73
C ASN A 104 -5.05 1.43 22.93
N GLU A 105 -5.33 1.65 21.64
CA GLU A 105 -6.03 0.74 20.72
C GLU A 105 -5.06 -0.08 19.85
N SER A 106 -3.77 -0.15 20.21
CA SER A 106 -2.78 -0.90 19.41
C SER A 106 -3.16 -2.36 19.19
N THR A 107 -3.97 -2.94 20.08
CA THR A 107 -4.50 -4.30 19.94
C THR A 107 -5.50 -4.42 18.78
N ASN A 108 -6.32 -3.41 18.51
CA ASN A 108 -7.37 -3.50 17.47
C ASN A 108 -6.83 -3.25 16.06
N VAL A 109 -5.77 -2.45 15.94
CA VAL A 109 -5.20 -2.09 14.63
C VAL A 109 -4.51 -3.29 13.96
N SER A 110 -3.79 -4.08 14.73
CA SER A 110 -3.14 -5.30 14.24
C SER A 110 -4.17 -6.30 13.75
N ASP A 111 -5.25 -6.52 14.52
CA ASP A 111 -6.34 -7.43 14.15
C ASP A 111 -7.01 -7.04 12.82
N ALA A 112 -7.30 -5.74 12.63
CA ALA A 112 -7.91 -5.26 11.38
C ALA A 112 -7.00 -5.45 10.16
N LEU A 113 -5.68 -5.30 10.35
CA LEU A 113 -4.71 -5.48 9.27
C LEU A 113 -4.48 -6.96 8.95
N GLU A 114 -4.45 -7.82 9.96
CA GLU A 114 -4.36 -9.27 9.80
C GLU A 114 -5.59 -9.82 9.09
N GLU A 115 -6.80 -9.45 9.53
CA GLU A 115 -8.06 -9.79 8.88
C GLU A 115 -8.07 -9.37 7.40
N TRP A 116 -7.67 -8.14 7.10
CA TRP A 116 -7.57 -7.67 5.72
C TRP A 116 -6.56 -8.48 4.89
N LEU A 117 -5.38 -8.78 5.44
CA LEU A 117 -4.36 -9.58 4.74
C LEU A 117 -4.85 -11.01 4.49
N GLU A 118 -5.51 -11.63 5.46
CA GLU A 118 -6.11 -12.96 5.33
C GLU A 118 -7.16 -12.98 4.21
N SER A 119 -8.09 -12.03 4.20
CA SER A 119 -9.12 -11.94 3.17
C SER A 119 -8.55 -11.59 1.78
N VAL A 120 -7.46 -10.82 1.68
CA VAL A 120 -6.74 -10.60 0.41
C VAL A 120 -6.10 -11.90 -0.07
N ASN A 121 -5.38 -12.61 0.80
CA ASN A 121 -4.68 -13.84 0.44
C ASN A 121 -5.65 -15.00 0.12
N ALA A 122 -6.81 -15.04 0.78
CA ALA A 122 -7.90 -15.97 0.50
C ALA A 122 -8.66 -15.62 -0.80
N GLY A 123 -8.46 -14.43 -1.37
CA GLY A 123 -9.17 -13.95 -2.55
C GLY A 123 -10.62 -13.57 -2.28
N GLU A 124 -10.98 -13.31 -1.02
CA GLU A 124 -12.31 -12.86 -0.60
C GLU A 124 -12.54 -11.39 -0.94
N ILE A 125 -11.47 -10.58 -0.83
CA ILE A 125 -11.48 -9.18 -1.27
C ILE A 125 -10.88 -9.11 -2.69
N PRO A 126 -11.62 -8.59 -3.67
CA PRO A 126 -11.09 -8.37 -5.01
C PRO A 126 -9.84 -7.49 -4.97
N SER A 127 -8.75 -8.01 -5.52
CA SER A 127 -7.50 -7.26 -5.68
C SER A 127 -7.39 -6.70 -7.10
N SER A 128 -7.00 -5.44 -7.21
CA SER A 128 -6.69 -4.78 -8.49
C SER A 128 -5.34 -5.22 -9.07
N LEU A 129 -4.52 -5.89 -8.25
CA LEU A 129 -3.19 -6.40 -8.61
C LEU A 129 -3.12 -7.91 -8.35
N HIS A 130 -2.33 -8.62 -9.16
CA HIS A 130 -1.96 -10.00 -8.88
C HIS A 130 -0.84 -10.08 -7.82
N LEU A 131 -0.98 -11.02 -6.89
CA LEU A 131 0.07 -11.38 -5.94
C LEU A 131 1.12 -12.28 -6.62
N GLY A 132 2.30 -11.73 -6.89
CA GLY A 132 3.43 -12.46 -7.46
C GLY A 132 4.39 -13.02 -6.40
N LYS A 133 5.47 -13.66 -6.85
CA LYS A 133 6.48 -14.25 -5.96
C LYS A 133 7.22 -13.21 -5.10
N SER A 134 7.43 -12.01 -5.63
CA SER A 134 8.20 -10.93 -5.00
C SER A 134 7.68 -9.53 -5.32
N SER A 135 6.54 -9.42 -6.02
CA SER A 135 5.97 -8.14 -6.43
C SER A 135 4.47 -8.27 -6.66
N PHE A 136 3.77 -7.14 -6.58
CA PHE A 136 2.42 -6.95 -7.09
C PHE A 136 2.50 -6.68 -8.60
N VAL A 137 1.67 -7.36 -9.38
CA VAL A 137 1.71 -7.26 -10.85
C VAL A 137 0.38 -6.72 -11.35
N THR A 138 0.41 -5.69 -12.19
CA THR A 138 -0.80 -5.20 -12.85
C THR A 138 -1.40 -6.31 -13.70
N VAL A 139 -2.71 -6.49 -13.64
CA VAL A 139 -3.42 -7.34 -14.59
C VAL A 139 -3.25 -6.69 -15.97
N GLU A 140 -2.27 -7.14 -16.76
CA GLU A 140 -2.23 -6.74 -18.16
C GLU A 140 -3.53 -7.25 -18.79
N HIS A 141 -4.39 -6.30 -19.17
CA HIS A 141 -5.53 -6.60 -20.01
C HIS A 141 -4.95 -7.18 -21.30
N ILE A 142 -4.94 -8.51 -21.45
CA ILE A 142 -4.58 -9.14 -22.72
C ILE A 142 -5.54 -8.52 -23.75
N PRO A 143 -5.06 -7.74 -24.74
CA PRO A 143 -5.92 -7.27 -25.79
C PRO A 143 -6.47 -8.53 -26.46
N SER A 144 -7.81 -8.66 -26.50
CA SER A 144 -8.48 -9.78 -27.15
C SER A 144 -7.81 -10.00 -28.51
N ALA A 145 -7.37 -11.24 -28.73
CA ALA A 145 -6.64 -11.68 -29.90
C ALA A 145 -7.15 -10.98 -31.18
N LEU A 146 -6.19 -10.50 -31.99
CA LEU A 146 -6.38 -10.03 -33.35
C LEU A 146 -7.46 -10.85 -34.07
N PRO A 147 -8.43 -10.22 -34.76
CA PRO A 147 -9.30 -10.98 -35.64
C PRO A 147 -8.40 -11.66 -36.68
N ARG A 148 -8.40 -13.00 -36.66
CA ARG A 148 -7.87 -13.79 -37.77
C ARG A 148 -8.77 -13.55 -38.97
N ILE A 149 -8.32 -12.74 -39.92
CA ILE A 149 -8.70 -12.86 -41.34
C ILE A 149 -7.47 -12.54 -42.19
#